data_AF-A0A958NH91-F1
#
_entry.id   AF-A0A958NH91-F1
#
_cell.length_a   1.000
_cell.length_b   1.000
_cell.length_c   1.000
_cell.angle_alpha   90.00
_cell.angle_beta   90.00
_cell.angle_gamma   90.00
#
_symmetry.space_group_name_H-M   'P 1'
#
loop_
_entity.id
_entity.type
_entity.pdbx_description
1 polymer ?
#
loop_
_entity_poly.entity_id
_entity_poly.type
_entity_poly.pdbx_seq_one_letter_code
_entity_poly.pdbx_strand_id
1 'polypeptide(L)'
;MEIPSKYNALSVEKKWYDYWMKHNYFHSEPDEREPYTIVIPPPNVTGVLHMGHMLNNTIQDVLIRRARLLGKNACWVPGTDHASIATEAKVVAKLKAEGIDKNDLTRDEFLKHAWDWTHEYGGVILEQLKKLGCSCDWDRTKFTMDDDMSEAVIKVFIDLYNKGLIYRGYRMVNWDPEAKTTLSDEEVEYVEKQGKLYYIKYKIEGSNETLTIATTRPETILGDSAICINPEDPRHQNLKGKKAIVPICNRVIP
;
A
#
# COMPACT_ATOMS: atom_id res chain seq x y z
N MET A 1 51.98 7.84 -16.94
CA MET A 1 50.67 8.11 -16.33
C MET A 1 50.82 7.73 -14.87
N GLU A 2 50.80 8.70 -13.95
CA GLU A 2 51.04 8.45 -12.52
C GLU A 2 49.75 7.88 -11.91
N ILE A 3 49.82 6.67 -11.35
CA ILE A 3 48.67 5.96 -10.78
C ILE A 3 48.57 6.35 -9.30
N PRO A 4 47.47 6.98 -8.83
CA PRO A 4 47.30 7.34 -7.44
C PRO A 4 47.34 6.10 -6.53
N SER A 5 47.94 6.23 -5.35
CA SER A 5 48.01 5.14 -4.36
C SER A 5 46.66 4.84 -3.68
N LYS A 6 45.66 5.72 -3.83
CA LYS A 6 44.30 5.53 -3.31
C LYS A 6 43.28 5.64 -4.44
N TYR A 7 42.38 4.67 -4.51
CA TYR A 7 41.24 4.71 -5.42
C TYR A 7 40.27 5.82 -5.02
N ASN A 8 39.87 6.65 -5.98
CA ASN A 8 38.83 7.66 -5.81
C ASN A 8 37.60 7.27 -6.63
N ALA A 9 36.59 6.71 -5.97
CA ALA A 9 35.36 6.28 -6.64
C ALA A 9 34.61 7.45 -7.30
N LEU A 10 34.59 8.62 -6.65
CA LEU A 10 33.85 9.80 -7.11
C LEU A 10 34.33 10.33 -8.47
N SER A 11 35.61 10.13 -8.80
CA SER A 11 36.17 10.53 -10.10
C SER A 11 35.91 9.51 -11.21
N VAL A 12 35.43 8.32 -10.88
CA VAL A 12 35.29 7.19 -11.80
C VAL A 12 33.82 6.84 -12.07
N GLU A 13 32.98 6.78 -11.04
CA GLU A 13 31.58 6.33 -11.13
C GLU A 13 30.77 7.18 -12.11
N LYS A 14 30.75 8.51 -11.91
CA LYS A 14 30.01 9.43 -12.77
C LYS A 14 30.48 9.36 -14.23
N LYS A 15 31.80 9.31 -14.44
CA LYS A 15 32.40 9.21 -15.78
C LYS A 15 31.88 8.00 -16.55
N TRP A 16 31.85 6.82 -15.92
CA TRP A 16 31.40 5.59 -16.58
C TRP A 16 29.89 5.58 -16.80
N TYR A 17 29.13 6.07 -15.83
CA TYR A 17 27.68 6.13 -15.97
C TYR A 17 27.27 7.06 -17.11
N ASP A 18 27.84 8.27 -17.16
CA ASP A 18 27.62 9.23 -18.25
C ASP A 18 28.00 8.61 -19.62
N TYR A 19 29.09 7.82 -19.66
CA TYR A 19 29.50 7.10 -20.86
C TYR A 19 28.48 6.05 -21.30
N TRP A 20 27.98 5.21 -20.39
CA TRP A 20 26.98 4.17 -20.71
C TRP A 20 25.66 4.77 -21.19
N MET A 21 25.21 5.85 -20.54
CA MET A 21 24.00 6.58 -20.94
C MET A 21 24.17 7.20 -22.33
N LYS A 22 25.30 7.88 -22.60
CA LYS A 22 25.57 8.51 -23.89
C LYS A 22 25.58 7.52 -25.06
N HIS A 23 26.04 6.29 -24.83
CA HIS A 23 26.11 5.25 -25.86
C HIS A 23 24.91 4.30 -25.86
N ASN A 24 23.88 4.60 -25.06
CA ASN A 24 22.64 3.85 -24.95
C ASN A 24 22.84 2.35 -24.63
N TYR A 25 23.78 2.02 -23.74
CA TYR A 25 24.16 0.62 -23.46
C TYR A 25 23.11 -0.17 -22.65
N PHE A 26 22.12 0.50 -22.08
CA PHE A 26 21.10 -0.14 -21.25
C PHE A 26 19.79 -0.43 -21.99
N HIS A 27 19.57 0.24 -23.12
CA HIS A 27 18.40 0.06 -23.97
C HIS A 27 18.33 -1.36 -24.54
N SER A 28 17.11 -1.89 -24.59
CA SER A 28 16.82 -3.21 -25.13
C SER A 28 15.62 -3.13 -26.07
N GLU A 29 15.80 -3.68 -27.27
CA GLU A 29 14.74 -3.91 -28.25
C GLU A 29 14.56 -5.41 -28.46
N PRO A 30 13.32 -5.91 -28.60
CA PRO A 30 13.07 -7.31 -28.93
C PRO A 30 13.85 -7.76 -30.17
N ASP A 31 14.57 -8.87 -30.07
CA ASP A 31 15.37 -9.47 -31.13
C ASP A 31 15.47 -11.00 -30.97
N GLU A 32 16.31 -11.63 -31.78
CA GLU A 32 16.48 -13.10 -31.83
C GLU A 32 17.20 -13.70 -30.60
N ARG A 33 17.78 -12.88 -29.71
CA ARG A 33 18.45 -13.39 -28.51
C ARG A 33 17.43 -13.83 -27.48
N GLU A 34 17.81 -14.76 -26.60
CA GLU A 34 16.96 -15.19 -25.50
C GLU A 34 16.59 -13.98 -24.61
N PRO A 35 15.29 -13.66 -24.40
CA PRO A 35 14.88 -12.53 -23.58
C PRO A 35 15.16 -12.79 -22.09
N TYR A 36 15.62 -11.76 -21.39
CA TYR A 36 15.79 -11.79 -19.94
C TYR A 36 15.31 -10.47 -19.34
N THR A 37 14.06 -10.45 -18.89
CA THR A 37 13.42 -9.22 -18.42
C THR A 37 13.19 -9.25 -16.92
N ILE A 38 13.53 -8.15 -16.26
CA ILE A 38 13.14 -7.86 -14.88
C ILE A 38 12.35 -6.56 -14.88
N VAL A 39 11.29 -6.49 -14.09
CA VAL A 39 10.58 -5.25 -13.79
C VAL A 39 11.03 -4.80 -12.40
N ILE A 40 11.51 -3.56 -12.27
CA ILE A 40 11.82 -3.03 -10.95
C ILE A 40 10.53 -3.02 -10.12
N PRO A 41 10.54 -3.48 -8.85
CA PRO A 41 9.46 -3.16 -7.93
C PRO A 41 9.42 -1.63 -7.81
N PRO A 42 8.38 -0.97 -8.34
CA PRO A 42 8.41 0.47 -8.50
C PRO A 42 8.43 1.13 -7.11
N PRO A 43 9.47 1.92 -6.76
CA PRO A 43 9.49 2.65 -5.50
C PRO A 43 8.34 3.67 -5.44
N ASN A 44 7.74 3.76 -4.25
CA ASN A 44 6.69 4.74 -3.95
C ASN A 44 7.27 6.16 -4.02
N VAL A 45 6.53 7.10 -4.61
CA VAL A 45 6.89 8.54 -4.65
C VAL A 45 6.70 9.24 -3.29
N THR A 46 7.04 8.59 -2.19
CA THR A 46 6.81 9.08 -0.81
C THR A 46 8.04 9.73 -0.17
N GLY A 47 9.16 9.83 -0.90
CA GLY A 47 10.42 10.39 -0.39
C GLY A 47 11.66 9.86 -1.12
N VAL A 48 12.78 9.82 -0.40
CA VAL A 48 14.08 9.33 -0.90
C VAL A 48 14.29 7.84 -0.65
N LEU A 49 15.10 7.19 -1.50
CA LEU A 49 15.44 5.78 -1.33
C LEU A 49 16.31 5.53 -0.09
N HIS A 50 15.95 4.49 0.67
CA HIS A 50 16.74 3.95 1.79
C HIS A 50 17.51 2.66 1.44
N MET A 51 18.31 2.14 2.39
CA MET A 51 19.18 0.95 2.22
C MET A 51 18.46 -0.31 1.73
N GLY A 52 17.20 -0.54 2.13
CA GLY A 52 16.39 -1.64 1.58
C GLY A 52 16.26 -1.59 0.05
N HIS A 53 16.06 -0.40 -0.54
CA HIS A 53 16.04 -0.25 -2.00
C HIS A 53 17.42 -0.53 -2.61
N MET A 54 18.50 -0.13 -1.94
CA MET A 54 19.87 -0.38 -2.43
C MET A 54 20.13 -1.88 -2.53
N LEU A 55 19.75 -2.66 -1.51
CA LEU A 55 19.85 -4.12 -1.52
C LEU A 55 19.04 -4.72 -2.67
N ASN A 56 17.77 -4.34 -2.81
CA ASN A 56 16.87 -4.86 -3.84
C ASN A 56 17.41 -4.60 -5.25
N ASN A 57 17.80 -3.36 -5.52
CA ASN A 57 18.26 -2.94 -6.84
C ASN A 57 19.65 -3.49 -7.20
N THR A 58 20.54 -3.63 -6.22
CA THR A 58 21.87 -4.23 -6.46
C THR A 58 21.75 -5.66 -6.95
N ILE A 59 20.85 -6.46 -6.34
CA ILE A 59 20.64 -7.86 -6.74
C ILE A 59 20.12 -7.92 -8.18
N GLN A 60 19.10 -7.11 -8.50
CA GLN A 60 18.53 -7.07 -9.86
C GLN A 60 19.56 -6.60 -10.90
N ASP A 61 20.34 -5.56 -10.59
CA ASP A 61 21.37 -5.03 -11.49
C ASP A 61 22.44 -6.09 -11.80
N VAL A 62 22.89 -6.85 -10.79
CA VAL A 62 23.86 -7.95 -10.98
C VAL A 62 23.30 -9.02 -11.91
N LEU A 63 22.02 -9.41 -11.73
CA LEU A 63 21.37 -10.41 -12.58
C LEU A 63 21.25 -9.92 -14.02
N ILE A 64 20.84 -8.67 -14.21
CA ILE A 64 20.69 -8.04 -15.52
C ILE A 64 22.04 -7.92 -16.23
N ARG A 65 23.08 -7.45 -15.54
CA ARG A 65 24.44 -7.38 -16.10
C ARG A 65 24.97 -8.76 -16.48
N ARG A 66 24.76 -9.77 -15.62
CA ARG A 66 25.12 -11.16 -15.93
C ARG A 66 24.38 -11.68 -17.16
N ALA A 67 23.09 -11.39 -17.30
CA ALA A 67 22.32 -11.79 -18.48
C ALA A 67 22.86 -11.14 -19.76
N ARG A 68 23.18 -9.84 -19.74
CA ARG A 68 23.84 -9.16 -20.87
C ARG A 68 25.18 -9.82 -21.22
N LEU A 69 25.99 -10.16 -20.22
CA LEU A 69 27.28 -10.85 -20.41
C LEU A 69 27.13 -12.26 -21.00
N LEU A 70 26.02 -12.95 -20.73
CA LEU A 70 25.70 -14.25 -21.31
C LEU A 70 25.10 -14.15 -22.72
N GLY A 71 25.03 -12.96 -23.30
CA GLY A 71 24.49 -12.73 -24.65
C GLY A 71 22.96 -12.73 -24.72
N LYS A 72 22.25 -12.68 -23.59
CA LYS A 72 20.79 -12.56 -23.54
C LYS A 72 20.35 -11.13 -23.89
N ASN A 73 19.12 -10.99 -24.37
CA ASN A 73 18.49 -9.69 -24.52
C ASN A 73 17.95 -9.23 -23.16
N ALA A 74 18.82 -8.61 -22.35
CA ALA A 74 18.45 -8.20 -21.01
C ALA A 74 17.74 -6.85 -21.01
N CYS A 75 16.51 -6.82 -20.52
CA CYS A 75 15.72 -5.61 -20.33
C CYS A 75 15.40 -5.44 -18.84
N TRP A 76 15.72 -4.29 -18.28
CA TRP A 76 15.34 -3.97 -16.89
C TRP A 76 14.46 -2.74 -16.89
N VAL A 77 13.16 -2.94 -16.70
CA VAL A 77 12.15 -1.89 -16.84
C VAL A 77 12.08 -1.08 -15.54
N PRO A 78 12.42 0.22 -15.56
CA PRO A 78 12.28 1.09 -14.41
C PRO A 78 10.87 1.67 -14.31
N GLY A 79 10.50 2.12 -13.12
CA GLY A 79 9.27 2.86 -12.90
C GLY A 79 9.09 3.33 -11.47
N THR A 80 8.06 4.12 -11.21
CA THR A 80 7.69 4.63 -9.88
C THR A 80 6.20 4.41 -9.63
N ASP A 81 5.84 4.28 -8.35
CA ASP A 81 4.46 4.05 -7.92
C ASP A 81 3.89 5.31 -7.24
N HIS A 82 2.69 5.71 -7.65
CA HIS A 82 1.90 6.77 -7.06
C HIS A 82 1.56 6.51 -5.59
N ALA A 83 1.50 5.26 -5.14
CA ALA A 83 1.32 4.85 -3.74
C ALA A 83 0.12 5.50 -3.01
N SER A 84 -0.92 5.91 -3.75
CA SER A 84 -2.18 6.54 -3.32
C SER A 84 -2.17 7.11 -1.89
N ILE A 85 -2.63 6.33 -0.91
CA ILE A 85 -2.83 6.74 0.49
C ILE A 85 -1.53 7.20 1.18
N ALA A 86 -0.41 6.58 0.84
CA ALA A 86 0.89 6.93 1.40
C ALA A 86 1.37 8.29 0.86
N THR A 87 1.15 8.56 -0.42
CA THR A 87 1.48 9.86 -1.03
C THR A 87 0.55 10.94 -0.51
N GLU A 88 -0.75 10.66 -0.40
CA GLU A 88 -1.73 11.58 0.18
C GLU A 88 -1.36 11.99 1.60
N ALA A 89 -0.99 11.03 2.47
CA ALA A 89 -0.54 11.32 3.83
C ALA A 89 0.71 12.23 3.86
N LYS A 90 1.67 12.03 2.95
CA LYS A 90 2.87 12.88 2.85
C LYS A 90 2.55 14.29 2.36
N VAL A 91 1.71 14.41 1.34
CA VAL A 91 1.28 15.71 0.79
C VAL A 91 0.49 16.49 1.85
N VAL A 92 -0.44 15.84 2.56
CA VAL A 92 -1.20 16.47 3.65
C VAL A 92 -0.27 16.93 4.78
N ALA A 93 0.74 16.12 5.15
CA ALA A 93 1.71 16.51 6.16
C ALA A 93 2.56 17.73 5.73
N LYS A 94 2.97 17.78 4.45
CA LYS A 94 3.69 18.94 3.86
C LYS A 94 2.83 20.19 3.90
N LEU A 95 1.60 20.12 3.37
CA LEU A 95 0.66 21.25 3.35
C LEU A 95 0.39 21.78 4.76
N LYS A 96 0.20 20.88 5.73
CA LYS A 96 0.01 21.27 7.13
C LYS A 96 1.23 21.98 7.72
N ALA A 97 2.45 21.56 7.37
CA ALA A 97 3.67 22.25 7.78
C ALA A 97 3.83 23.63 7.12
N GLU A 98 3.26 23.82 5.94
CA GLU A 98 3.17 25.09 5.22
C GLU A 98 1.98 25.97 5.69
N GLY A 99 1.19 25.47 6.65
CA GLY A 99 0.03 26.19 7.22
C GLY A 99 -1.25 26.07 6.40
N ILE A 100 -1.32 25.15 5.45
CA ILE A 100 -2.48 24.91 4.59
C ILE A 100 -3.24 23.69 5.11
N ASP A 101 -4.54 23.85 5.42
CA ASP A 101 -5.42 22.72 5.74
C ASP A 101 -5.97 22.10 4.45
N LYS A 102 -5.92 20.77 4.35
CA LYS A 102 -6.48 20.01 3.23
C LYS A 102 -7.98 20.29 3.04
N ASN A 103 -8.71 20.52 4.14
CA ASN A 103 -10.15 20.76 4.08
C ASN A 103 -10.52 22.10 3.44
N ASP A 104 -9.58 23.02 3.33
CA ASP A 104 -9.75 24.32 2.67
C ASP A 104 -9.51 24.23 1.16
N LEU A 105 -8.99 23.10 0.66
CA LEU A 105 -8.69 22.89 -0.75
C LEU A 105 -9.81 22.15 -1.46
N THR A 106 -10.07 22.54 -2.70
CA THR A 106 -10.86 21.73 -3.63
C THR A 106 -10.07 20.48 -4.05
N ARG A 107 -10.78 19.48 -4.59
CA ARG A 107 -10.15 18.27 -5.13
C ARG A 107 -9.10 18.59 -6.19
N ASP A 108 -9.38 19.52 -7.08
CA ASP A 108 -8.48 19.84 -8.19
C ASP A 108 -7.24 20.58 -7.71
N GLU A 109 -7.36 21.44 -6.69
CA GLU A 109 -6.22 22.08 -6.04
C GLU A 109 -5.35 21.06 -5.31
N PHE A 110 -5.96 20.15 -4.55
CA PHE A 110 -5.24 19.09 -3.87
C PHE A 110 -4.48 18.18 -4.86
N LEU A 111 -5.13 17.81 -5.98
CA LEU A 111 -4.51 16.98 -7.01
C LEU A 111 -3.28 17.67 -7.64
N LYS A 112 -3.30 18.99 -7.81
CA LYS A 112 -2.10 19.73 -8.27
C LYS A 112 -0.94 19.56 -7.30
N HIS A 113 -1.18 19.73 -6.00
CA HIS A 113 -0.14 19.51 -4.99
C HIS A 113 0.38 18.06 -4.98
N ALA A 114 -0.49 17.08 -5.19
CA ALA A 114 -0.08 15.67 -5.28
C ALA A 114 0.77 15.38 -6.52
N TRP A 115 0.43 15.99 -7.67
CA TRP A 115 1.25 15.90 -8.87
C TRP A 115 2.58 16.63 -8.71
N ASP A 116 2.60 17.84 -8.15
CA ASP A 116 3.84 18.58 -7.89
C ASP A 116 4.80 17.77 -7.01
N TRP A 117 4.28 17.16 -5.95
CA TRP A 117 5.03 16.22 -5.10
C TRP A 117 5.57 15.03 -5.91
N THR A 118 4.74 14.41 -6.74
CA THR A 118 5.11 13.28 -7.59
C THR A 118 6.26 13.64 -8.54
N HIS A 119 6.19 14.80 -9.18
CA HIS A 119 7.25 15.26 -10.09
C HIS A 119 8.56 15.55 -9.34
N GLU A 120 8.47 16.20 -8.17
CA GLU A 120 9.64 16.51 -7.34
C GLU A 120 10.35 15.23 -6.86
N TYR A 121 9.63 14.31 -6.22
CA TYR A 121 10.23 13.12 -5.62
C TYR A 121 10.47 11.98 -6.63
N GLY A 122 9.61 11.84 -7.64
CA GLY A 122 9.81 10.85 -8.72
C GLY A 122 11.12 11.09 -9.47
N GLY A 123 11.44 12.35 -9.78
CA GLY A 123 12.72 12.70 -10.39
C GLY A 123 13.91 12.38 -9.49
N VAL A 124 13.83 12.70 -8.20
CA VAL A 124 14.89 12.40 -7.22
C VAL A 124 15.17 10.91 -7.12
N ILE A 125 14.13 10.07 -7.08
CA ILE A 125 14.26 8.61 -7.01
C ILE A 125 15.03 8.05 -8.21
N LEU A 126 14.67 8.48 -9.42
CA LEU A 126 15.34 8.01 -10.65
C LEU A 126 16.81 8.43 -10.66
N GLU A 127 17.13 9.66 -10.26
CA GLU A 127 18.52 10.12 -10.16
C GLU A 127 19.32 9.37 -9.09
N GLN A 128 18.69 8.95 -7.98
CA GLN A 128 19.34 8.09 -6.99
C GLN A 128 19.67 6.70 -7.56
N LEU A 129 18.77 6.09 -8.34
CA LEU A 129 19.04 4.81 -8.99
C LEU A 129 20.14 4.92 -10.06
N LYS A 130 20.14 6.00 -10.84
CA LYS A 130 21.24 6.28 -11.79
C LYS A 130 22.58 6.44 -11.07
N LYS A 131 22.60 7.19 -9.96
CA LYS A 131 23.80 7.38 -9.13
C LYS A 131 24.29 6.08 -8.48
N LEU A 132 23.39 5.16 -8.14
CA LEU A 132 23.76 3.81 -7.69
C LEU A 132 24.43 2.98 -8.80
N GLY A 133 24.27 3.37 -10.05
CA GLY A 133 24.82 2.65 -11.21
C GLY A 133 23.84 1.63 -11.80
N CYS A 134 22.54 1.74 -11.50
CA CYS A 134 21.53 0.85 -12.07
C CYS A 134 21.54 0.90 -13.61
N SER A 135 21.60 -0.27 -14.23
CA SER A 135 21.63 -0.43 -15.69
C SER A 135 20.24 -0.61 -16.29
N CYS A 136 19.27 0.17 -15.81
CA CYS A 136 17.89 0.13 -16.28
C CYS A 136 17.74 0.68 -17.70
N ASP A 137 16.72 0.19 -18.40
CA ASP A 137 16.27 0.75 -19.68
C ASP A 137 15.42 2.01 -19.40
N TRP A 138 16.08 3.16 -19.26
CA TRP A 138 15.45 4.42 -18.85
C TRP A 138 14.44 4.96 -19.84
N ASP A 139 14.52 4.57 -21.12
CA ASP A 139 13.54 4.96 -22.15
C ASP A 139 12.19 4.28 -21.93
N ARG A 140 12.16 3.20 -21.12
CA ARG A 140 10.96 2.49 -20.70
C ARG A 140 10.47 2.87 -19.30
N THR A 141 10.92 3.99 -18.75
CA THR A 141 10.46 4.46 -17.44
C THR A 141 8.95 4.67 -17.44
N LYS A 142 8.27 4.12 -16.43
CA LYS A 142 6.82 4.23 -16.29
C LYS A 142 6.40 4.72 -14.92
N PHE A 143 5.32 5.48 -14.87
CA PHE A 143 4.61 5.83 -13.66
C PHE A 143 3.24 5.17 -13.64
N THR A 144 2.79 4.69 -12.48
CA THR A 144 1.52 3.94 -12.37
C THR A 144 0.28 4.72 -12.80
N MET A 145 0.34 6.06 -12.83
CA MET A 145 -0.75 6.93 -13.29
C MET A 145 -0.50 7.51 -14.69
N ASP A 146 0.49 7.02 -15.43
CA ASP A 146 0.62 7.32 -16.87
C ASP A 146 -0.66 6.87 -17.59
N ASP A 147 -0.98 7.54 -18.71
CA ASP A 147 -2.22 7.29 -19.46
C ASP A 147 -2.34 5.81 -19.87
N ASP A 148 -1.26 5.21 -20.38
CA ASP A 148 -1.27 3.81 -20.82
C ASP A 148 -1.34 2.80 -19.67
N MET A 149 -0.76 3.14 -18.51
CA MET A 149 -0.88 2.33 -17.28
C MET A 149 -2.30 2.40 -16.72
N SER A 150 -2.91 3.59 -16.72
CA SER A 150 -4.29 3.79 -16.29
C SER A 150 -5.28 3.05 -17.20
N GLU A 151 -5.07 3.10 -18.51
CA GLU A 151 -5.84 2.32 -19.49
C GLU A 151 -5.73 0.81 -19.24
N ALA A 152 -4.55 0.30 -18.90
CA ALA A 152 -4.35 -1.10 -18.57
C ALA A 152 -5.15 -1.52 -17.32
N VAL A 153 -5.18 -0.69 -16.27
CA VAL A 153 -5.99 -0.93 -15.06
C VAL A 153 -7.48 -0.95 -15.40
N ILE A 154 -7.96 0.03 -16.17
CA ILE A 154 -9.37 0.11 -16.60
C ILE A 154 -9.76 -1.14 -17.41
N LYS A 155 -8.90 -1.57 -18.34
CA LYS A 155 -9.12 -2.78 -19.14
C LYS A 155 -9.26 -4.02 -18.26
N VAL A 156 -8.36 -4.21 -17.30
CA VAL A 156 -8.40 -5.37 -16.37
C VAL A 156 -9.64 -5.29 -15.48
N PHE A 157 -9.99 -4.11 -14.97
CA PHE A 157 -11.22 -3.92 -14.20
C PHE A 157 -12.46 -4.35 -14.98
N ILE A 158 -12.60 -3.91 -16.24
CA ILE A 158 -13.71 -4.27 -17.12
C ILE A 158 -13.73 -5.79 -17.38
N ASP A 159 -12.57 -6.40 -17.66
CA ASP A 159 -12.47 -7.84 -17.88
C ASP A 159 -12.90 -8.65 -16.65
N LEU A 160 -12.42 -8.29 -15.45
CA LEU A 160 -12.79 -8.94 -14.20
C LEU A 160 -14.27 -8.71 -13.82
N TYR A 161 -14.80 -7.54 -14.11
CA TYR A 161 -16.23 -7.24 -13.95
C TYR A 161 -17.09 -8.10 -14.87
N ASN A 162 -16.75 -8.18 -16.16
CA ASN A 162 -17.47 -9.00 -17.14
C ASN A 162 -17.41 -10.51 -16.82
N LYS A 163 -16.34 -10.96 -16.16
CA LYS A 163 -16.20 -12.33 -15.63
C LYS A 163 -16.98 -12.57 -14.33
N GLY A 164 -17.63 -11.55 -13.77
CA GLY A 164 -18.36 -11.65 -12.51
C GLY A 164 -17.47 -11.73 -11.25
N LEU A 165 -16.18 -11.41 -11.37
CA LEU A 165 -15.22 -11.42 -10.26
C LEU A 165 -15.20 -10.10 -9.48
N ILE A 166 -15.65 -9.00 -10.10
CA ILE A 166 -15.87 -7.71 -9.44
C ILE A 166 -17.37 -7.48 -9.30
N TYR A 167 -17.81 -7.11 -8.10
CA TYR A 167 -19.20 -6.82 -7.81
C TYR A 167 -19.33 -5.65 -6.83
N ARG A 168 -20.53 -5.06 -6.75
CA ARG A 168 -20.88 -4.04 -5.77
C ARG A 168 -21.92 -4.60 -4.80
N GLY A 169 -21.65 -4.48 -3.51
CA GLY A 169 -22.57 -4.93 -2.46
C GLY A 169 -22.21 -4.35 -1.10
N TYR A 170 -23.04 -4.63 -0.10
CA TYR A 170 -22.78 -4.22 1.28
C TYR A 170 -22.06 -5.34 2.02
N ARG A 171 -20.89 -5.03 2.57
CA ARG A 171 -20.14 -5.90 3.47
C ARG A 171 -19.51 -5.09 4.59
N MET A 172 -19.11 -5.78 5.65
CA MET A 172 -18.25 -5.18 6.67
C MET A 172 -16.91 -4.86 6.04
N VAL A 173 -16.39 -3.67 6.33
CA VAL A 173 -15.13 -3.15 5.80
C VAL A 173 -14.34 -2.54 6.95
N ASN A 174 -13.02 -2.53 6.83
CA ASN A 174 -12.16 -1.76 7.72
C ASN A 174 -12.25 -0.29 7.29
N TRP A 175 -12.77 0.58 8.16
CA TRP A 175 -12.91 2.00 7.89
C TRP A 175 -11.93 2.79 8.75
N ASP A 176 -11.10 3.61 8.10
CA ASP A 176 -10.24 4.57 8.78
C ASP A 176 -10.99 5.90 8.98
N PRO A 177 -11.32 6.30 10.23
CA PRO A 177 -12.00 7.57 10.49
C PRO A 177 -11.13 8.81 10.25
N GLU A 178 -9.80 8.68 10.23
CA GLU A 178 -8.87 9.79 9.99
C GLU A 178 -8.71 10.07 8.49
N ALA A 179 -8.33 9.05 7.72
CA ALA A 179 -8.21 9.16 6.26
C ALA A 179 -9.58 9.19 5.53
N LYS A 180 -10.66 8.77 6.20
CA LYS A 180 -12.03 8.68 5.66
C LYS A 180 -12.11 7.78 4.42
N THR A 181 -11.47 6.62 4.50
CA THR A 181 -11.47 5.62 3.43
C THR A 181 -11.54 4.20 3.97
N THR A 182 -11.87 3.25 3.11
CA THR A 182 -11.81 1.82 3.41
C THR A 182 -10.41 1.27 3.19
N LEU A 183 -10.01 0.30 4.02
CA LEU A 183 -8.73 -0.40 3.92
C LEU A 183 -8.93 -1.90 3.67
N SER A 184 -8.00 -2.50 2.92
CA SER A 184 -7.85 -3.95 2.81
C SER A 184 -7.39 -4.54 4.15
N ASP A 185 -7.67 -5.82 4.40
CA ASP A 185 -7.13 -6.53 5.57
C ASP A 185 -5.59 -6.52 5.58
N GLU A 186 -4.95 -6.51 4.41
CA GLU A 186 -3.48 -6.43 4.26
C GLU A 186 -2.90 -5.07 4.69
N GLU A 187 -3.72 -4.03 4.78
CA GLU A 187 -3.32 -2.67 5.19
C GLU A 187 -3.58 -2.42 6.67
N VAL A 188 -4.19 -3.38 7.39
CA VAL A 188 -4.51 -3.24 8.81
C VAL A 188 -3.43 -3.86 9.69
N GLU A 189 -2.78 -3.01 10.49
CA GLU A 189 -1.79 -3.45 11.47
C GLU A 189 -2.44 -3.82 12.82
N TYR A 190 -2.27 -5.06 13.23
CA TYR A 190 -2.72 -5.54 14.54
C TYR A 190 -1.68 -5.24 15.61
N VAL A 191 -2.05 -4.40 16.58
CA VAL A 191 -1.19 -4.01 17.70
C VAL A 191 -1.84 -4.44 19.02
N GLU A 192 -1.09 -5.16 19.85
CA GLU A 192 -1.52 -5.52 21.19
C GLU A 192 -1.55 -4.28 22.09
N LYS A 193 -2.69 -4.06 22.76
CA LYS A 193 -2.90 -2.92 23.66
C LYS A 193 -3.58 -3.37 24.94
N GLN A 194 -3.13 -2.83 26.08
CA GLN A 194 -3.80 -3.06 27.35
C GLN A 194 -5.20 -2.42 27.33
N GLY A 195 -6.22 -3.26 27.46
CA GLY A 195 -7.63 -2.84 27.49
C GLY A 195 -8.31 -3.14 28.83
N LYS A 196 -9.61 -2.85 28.88
CA LYS A 196 -10.53 -3.27 29.95
C LYS A 196 -11.54 -4.25 29.38
N LEU A 197 -11.86 -5.28 30.15
CA LEU A 197 -12.97 -6.19 29.86
C LEU A 197 -14.13 -5.86 30.80
N TYR A 198 -15.26 -5.47 30.24
CA TYR A 198 -16.46 -5.07 30.97
C TYR A 198 -17.42 -6.26 31.08
N TYR A 199 -18.11 -6.38 32.22
CA TYR A 199 -19.12 -7.40 32.47
C TYR A 199 -20.47 -6.72 32.69
N ILE A 200 -21.40 -6.92 31.76
CA ILE A 200 -22.68 -6.20 31.70
C ILE A 200 -23.83 -7.21 31.83
N LYS A 201 -24.82 -6.89 32.68
CA LYS A 201 -25.99 -7.75 32.89
C LYS A 201 -27.15 -7.37 31.98
N TYR A 202 -27.66 -8.35 31.24
CA TYR A 202 -28.87 -8.29 30.40
C TYR A 202 -29.99 -8.98 31.15
N LYS A 203 -31.19 -8.38 31.18
CA LYS A 203 -32.38 -9.03 31.76
C LYS A 203 -32.99 -9.96 30.74
N ILE A 204 -33.44 -11.13 31.16
CA ILE A 204 -34.16 -12.06 30.29
C ILE A 204 -35.65 -11.70 30.30
N GLU A 205 -36.21 -11.46 29.12
CA GLU A 205 -37.61 -11.06 28.94
C GLU A 205 -38.55 -12.10 29.58
N GLY A 206 -39.54 -11.62 30.34
CA GLY A 206 -40.51 -12.48 31.03
C GLY A 206 -39.95 -13.26 32.24
N SER A 207 -38.75 -12.92 32.73
CA SER A 207 -38.18 -13.55 33.93
C SER A 207 -37.37 -12.56 34.79
N ASN A 208 -37.06 -12.96 36.02
CA ASN A 208 -36.12 -12.24 36.89
C ASN A 208 -34.66 -12.66 36.68
N GLU A 209 -34.38 -13.54 35.71
CA GLU A 209 -33.03 -14.01 35.39
C GLU A 209 -32.24 -12.91 34.67
N THR A 210 -30.92 -12.88 34.90
CA THR A 210 -29.99 -12.01 34.18
C THR A 210 -28.84 -12.80 33.61
N LEU A 211 -28.41 -12.44 32.41
CA LEU A 211 -27.22 -12.99 31.74
C LEU A 211 -26.08 -11.96 31.78
N THR A 212 -24.88 -12.38 32.14
CA THR A 212 -23.70 -11.49 32.13
C THR A 212 -22.92 -11.68 30.83
N ILE A 213 -22.73 -10.60 30.07
CA ILE A 213 -21.96 -10.56 28.83
C ILE A 213 -20.64 -9.84 29.09
N ALA A 214 -19.54 -10.42 28.61
CA ALA A 214 -18.22 -9.80 28.63
C ALA A 214 -17.96 -9.10 27.29
N THR A 215 -17.54 -7.83 27.31
CA THR A 215 -17.19 -7.06 26.10
C THR A 215 -16.05 -6.09 26.36
N THR A 216 -15.20 -5.86 25.37
CA THR A 216 -14.19 -4.78 25.38
C THR A 216 -14.76 -3.46 24.85
N ARG A 217 -15.94 -3.49 24.23
CA ARG A 217 -16.59 -2.36 23.56
C ARG A 217 -17.99 -2.10 24.12
N PRO A 218 -18.12 -1.55 25.34
CA PRO A 218 -19.43 -1.29 25.93
C PRO A 218 -20.28 -0.31 25.10
N GLU A 219 -19.67 0.53 24.27
CA GLU A 219 -20.38 1.46 23.39
C GLU A 219 -21.16 0.77 22.26
N THR A 220 -20.82 -0.48 21.89
CA THR A 220 -21.49 -1.19 20.79
C THR A 220 -22.78 -1.89 21.23
N ILE A 221 -23.08 -1.97 22.53
CA ILE A 221 -24.23 -2.72 23.05
C ILE A 221 -25.57 -2.22 22.49
N LEU A 222 -25.65 -0.94 22.14
CA LEU A 222 -26.85 -0.34 21.54
C LEU A 222 -27.12 -0.90 20.12
N GLY A 223 -26.09 -1.45 19.48
CA GLY A 223 -26.17 -2.14 18.19
C GLY A 223 -26.46 -3.64 18.29
N ASP A 224 -26.45 -4.23 19.50
CA ASP A 224 -26.62 -5.68 19.69
C ASP A 224 -27.92 -6.18 19.08
N SER A 225 -27.84 -7.19 18.22
CA SER A 225 -28.99 -7.74 17.52
C SER A 225 -29.35 -9.16 17.96
N ALA A 226 -28.45 -9.84 18.67
CA ALA A 226 -28.68 -11.16 19.26
C ALA A 226 -27.63 -11.44 20.35
N ILE A 227 -27.91 -12.40 21.23
CA ILE A 227 -26.92 -13.02 22.10
C ILE A 227 -26.60 -14.43 21.63
N CYS A 228 -25.32 -14.70 21.35
CA CYS A 228 -24.86 -16.02 20.92
C CYS A 228 -24.44 -16.86 22.14
N ILE A 229 -25.02 -18.04 22.28
CA ILE A 229 -24.67 -19.03 23.31
C ILE A 229 -24.11 -20.27 22.60
N ASN A 230 -22.99 -20.79 23.08
CA ASN A 230 -22.44 -22.06 22.58
C ASN A 230 -23.47 -23.19 22.85
N PRO A 231 -23.90 -23.95 21.82
CA PRO A 231 -24.91 -25.00 21.99
C PRO A 231 -24.49 -26.11 22.97
N GLU A 232 -23.19 -26.30 23.20
CA GLU A 232 -22.64 -27.31 24.11
C GLU A 232 -22.41 -26.79 25.54
N ASP A 233 -22.66 -25.50 25.81
CA ASP A 233 -22.46 -24.92 27.14
C ASP A 233 -23.63 -25.26 28.08
N PRO A 234 -23.47 -26.18 29.06
CA PRO A 234 -24.55 -26.61 29.94
C PRO A 234 -25.07 -25.47 30.84
N ARG A 235 -24.30 -24.41 31.07
CA ARG A 235 -24.66 -23.31 31.97
C ARG A 235 -25.83 -22.47 31.47
N HIS A 236 -26.06 -22.47 30.15
CA HIS A 236 -26.99 -21.55 29.50
C HIS A 236 -27.98 -22.26 28.55
N GLN A 237 -28.06 -23.59 28.58
CA GLN A 237 -29.00 -24.35 27.72
C GLN A 237 -30.46 -23.95 27.95
N ASN A 238 -30.83 -23.62 29.18
CA ASN A 238 -32.15 -23.14 29.56
C ASN A 238 -32.50 -21.76 28.97
N LEU A 239 -31.53 -21.01 28.46
CA LEU A 239 -31.74 -19.69 27.85
C LEU A 239 -31.96 -19.76 26.34
N LYS A 240 -31.78 -20.93 25.72
CA LYS A 240 -31.96 -21.10 24.28
C LYS A 240 -33.40 -20.74 23.87
N GLY A 241 -33.53 -19.78 22.94
CA GLY A 241 -34.82 -19.30 22.44
C GLY A 241 -35.53 -18.30 23.35
N LYS A 242 -34.98 -17.99 24.54
CA LYS A 242 -35.43 -16.84 25.33
C LYS A 242 -34.89 -15.55 24.71
N LYS A 243 -35.55 -14.44 25.00
CA LYS A 243 -35.13 -13.11 24.56
C LYS A 243 -34.47 -12.33 25.70
N ALA A 244 -33.54 -11.46 25.38
CA ALA A 244 -32.86 -10.59 26.33
C ALA A 244 -33.21 -9.11 26.07
N ILE A 245 -33.17 -8.31 27.12
CA ILE A 245 -33.40 -6.86 27.07
C ILE A 245 -32.04 -6.18 27.10
N VAL A 246 -31.70 -5.48 26.01
CA VAL A 246 -30.49 -4.67 25.89
C VAL A 246 -30.53 -3.55 26.94
N PRO A 247 -29.50 -3.42 27.79
CA PRO A 247 -29.41 -2.36 28.79
C PRO A 247 -29.54 -0.97 28.14
N ILE A 248 -30.05 0.00 28.91
CA ILE A 248 -30.21 1.41 28.51
C ILE A 248 -31.35 1.62 27.49
N CYS A 249 -31.32 0.96 26.32
CA CYS A 249 -32.31 1.17 25.27
C CYS A 249 -33.58 0.31 25.42
N ASN A 250 -33.58 -0.67 26.34
CA ASN A 250 -34.69 -1.60 26.59
C ASN A 250 -35.21 -2.32 25.34
N ARG A 251 -34.36 -2.47 24.32
CA ARG A 251 -34.69 -3.21 23.10
C ARG A 251 -34.61 -4.70 23.38
N VAL A 252 -35.61 -5.44 22.90
CA VAL A 252 -35.65 -6.89 23.03
C VAL A 252 -34.90 -7.53 21.85
N ILE A 253 -33.99 -8.46 22.15
CA ILE A 253 -33.19 -9.19 21.16
C ILE A 253 -33.28 -10.70 21.43
N PRO A 254 -33.16 -11.54 20.38
CA PRO A 254 -33.06 -12.99 20.51
C PRO A 254 -31.75 -13.44 21.19
#